data_AF-A0A8T2P5G7-F1
#
_entry.id   AF-A0A8T2P5G7-F1
#
_cell.length_a   1.000
_cell.length_b   1.000
_cell.length_c   1.000
_cell.angle_alpha   90.00
_cell.angle_beta   90.00
_cell.angle_gamma   90.00
#
_symmetry.space_group_name_H-M   'P 1'
#
loop_
_entity.id
_entity.type
_entity.pdbx_description
1 polymer ?
#
loop_
_entity_poly.entity_id
_entity_poly.type
_entity_poly.pdbx_seq_one_letter_code
_entity_poly.pdbx_strand_id
1 'polypeptide(L)'
;MSRALADLLRDAVKPNLIQTLEGTPVFVHTSPFSDIAHGNPSILADKIALKLVGPEGFVVTEAGYGADIGLEKFCNIKCRSSGLQPHVVVLVATVRGLKLHGGGPTVSRNRKGLGGGIYLTLPSTDAPTVNVA
;
A
#
# COMPACT_ATOMS: atom_id res chain seq x y z
N MET A 1 8.01 24.91 -6.86
CA MET A 1 7.54 24.43 -8.18
C MET A 1 7.30 25.66 -9.06
N SER A 2 7.85 25.70 -10.27
CA SER A 2 7.60 26.82 -11.18
C SER A 2 6.17 26.77 -11.72
N ARG A 3 5.60 27.92 -12.07
CA ARG A 3 4.21 28.03 -12.55
C ARG A 3 3.96 27.20 -13.81
N ALA A 4 4.89 27.19 -14.76
CA ALA A 4 4.80 26.38 -15.97
C ALA A 4 4.71 24.87 -15.67
N LEU A 5 5.47 24.37 -14.69
CA LEU A 5 5.40 22.96 -14.29
C LEU A 5 4.09 22.65 -13.55
N ALA A 6 3.61 23.58 -12.71
CA ALA A 6 2.34 23.43 -12.01
C ALA A 6 1.16 23.38 -13.01
N ASP A 7 1.18 24.22 -14.04
CA ASP A 7 0.16 24.22 -15.10
C ASP A 7 0.15 22.90 -15.88
N LEU A 8 1.33 22.33 -16.15
CA LEU A 8 1.45 21.03 -16.82
C LEU A 8 0.91 19.87 -15.97
N LEU A 9 1.09 19.92 -14.65
CA LEU A 9 0.65 18.87 -13.73
C LEU A 9 -0.75 19.12 -13.14
N ARG A 10 -1.43 20.19 -13.54
CA ARG A 10 -2.72 20.63 -12.96
C ARG A 10 -3.78 19.53 -12.98
N ASP A 11 -3.85 18.76 -14.06
CA ASP A 11 -4.81 17.68 -14.19
C ASP A 11 -4.22 16.33 -13.71
N ALA A 12 -2.91 16.14 -13.87
CA ALA A 12 -2.20 14.93 -13.42
C ALA A 12 -2.17 14.76 -11.89
N VAL A 13 -2.33 15.84 -11.12
CA VAL A 13 -2.40 15.80 -9.65
C VAL A 13 -3.70 15.20 -9.13
N LYS A 14 -4.72 15.02 -9.98
CA LYS A 14 -6.02 14.48 -9.59
C LYS A 14 -5.95 12.95 -9.59
N PRO A 15 -6.34 12.26 -8.49
CA PRO A 15 -6.38 10.81 -8.46
C PRO A 15 -7.34 10.19 -9.48
N ASN A 16 -6.92 9.11 -10.14
CA ASN A 16 -7.77 8.37 -11.06
C ASN A 16 -8.63 7.37 -10.28
N LEU A 17 -9.95 7.46 -10.42
CA LEU A 17 -10.89 6.52 -9.84
C LEU A 17 -11.19 5.39 -10.83
N ILE A 18 -10.95 4.15 -10.41
CA ILE A 18 -11.30 2.93 -11.13
C ILE A 18 -12.03 1.98 -10.17
N GLN A 19 -12.27 0.73 -10.60
CA GLN A 19 -12.90 -0.29 -9.76
C GLN A 19 -12.23 -1.66 -9.88
N THR A 20 -12.40 -2.49 -8.85
CA THR A 20 -12.08 -3.92 -8.89
C THR A 20 -13.11 -4.69 -9.72
N LEU A 21 -12.87 -5.99 -9.95
CA LEU A 21 -13.84 -6.89 -10.60
C LEU A 21 -15.17 -7.01 -9.83
N GLU A 22 -15.14 -6.77 -8.52
CA GLU A 22 -16.30 -6.82 -7.63
C GLU A 22 -16.95 -5.44 -7.44
N GLY A 23 -16.52 -4.43 -8.21
CA GLY A 23 -17.08 -3.08 -8.16
C GLY A 23 -16.60 -2.24 -6.96
N THR A 24 -15.56 -2.67 -6.24
CA THR A 24 -14.97 -1.87 -5.16
C THR A 24 -14.20 -0.69 -5.75
N PRO A 25 -14.41 0.57 -5.31
CA PRO A 25 -13.70 1.72 -5.83
C PRO A 25 -12.20 1.70 -5.46
N VAL A 26 -11.34 2.07 -6.40
CA VAL A 26 -9.89 2.11 -6.24
C VAL A 26 -9.33 3.42 -6.79
N PHE A 27 -8.49 4.09 -6.00
CA PHE A 27 -7.67 5.19 -6.51
C PHE A 27 -6.32 4.68 -6.99
N VAL A 28 -5.97 4.98 -8.24
CA VAL A 28 -4.63 4.75 -8.79
C VAL A 28 -3.98 6.10 -9.04
N HIS A 29 -3.02 6.47 -8.19
CA HIS A 29 -2.44 7.81 -8.27
C HIS A 29 -1.02 7.90 -7.72
N THR A 30 -0.07 8.04 -8.65
CA THR A 30 1.39 8.12 -8.43
C THR A 30 1.95 6.93 -7.66
N SER A 31 3.21 6.58 -7.91
CA SER A 31 3.98 5.74 -7.01
C SER A 31 5.45 5.88 -7.38
N PRO A 32 6.25 6.65 -6.63
CA PRO A 32 7.67 6.79 -6.93
C PRO A 32 8.43 5.53 -6.49
N PHE A 33 9.63 5.29 -7.03
CA PHE A 33 10.44 4.14 -6.65
C PHE A 33 10.73 4.10 -5.15
N SER A 34 10.61 2.92 -4.51
CA SER A 34 10.91 2.80 -3.08
C SER A 34 12.40 2.80 -2.76
N ASP A 35 13.30 2.66 -3.73
CA ASP A 35 14.75 2.68 -3.46
C ASP A 35 15.22 4.12 -3.18
N ILE A 36 14.96 5.02 -4.12
CA ILE A 36 15.40 6.43 -4.07
C ILE A 36 14.34 7.41 -3.58
N ALA A 37 13.10 6.97 -3.40
CA ALA A 37 12.00 7.76 -2.86
C ALA A 37 11.19 6.91 -1.86
N HIS A 38 9.97 7.37 -1.52
CA HIS A 38 9.19 6.77 -0.43
C HIS A 38 8.32 5.58 -0.86
N GLY A 39 8.18 5.24 -2.15
CA GLY A 39 7.55 3.97 -2.52
C GLY A 39 6.04 3.84 -2.26
N ASN A 40 5.31 4.94 -2.21
CA ASN A 40 3.92 4.94 -1.75
C ASN A 40 3.00 5.73 -2.69
N PRO A 41 1.71 5.36 -2.81
CA PRO A 41 0.69 6.16 -3.46
C PRO A 41 0.54 7.55 -2.82
N SER A 42 -0.01 8.50 -3.59
CA SER A 42 -0.11 9.89 -3.14
C SER A 42 -0.90 10.03 -1.83
N ILE A 43 -0.48 10.97 -0.97
CA ILE A 43 -1.23 11.38 0.23
C ILE A 43 -2.61 11.95 -0.15
N LEU A 44 -2.72 12.59 -1.31
CA LEU A 44 -3.98 13.18 -1.76
C LEU A 44 -5.06 12.12 -1.99
N ALA A 45 -4.70 11.00 -2.63
CA ALA A 45 -5.61 9.88 -2.84
C ALA A 45 -6.12 9.30 -1.51
N ASP A 46 -5.23 9.05 -0.55
CA ASP A 46 -5.63 8.52 0.76
C ASP A 46 -6.57 9.48 1.50
N LYS A 47 -6.26 10.79 1.50
CA LYS A 47 -7.10 11.80 2.15
C LYS A 47 -8.49 11.90 1.52
N ILE A 48 -8.58 11.75 0.20
CA ILE A 48 -9.87 11.73 -0.50
C ILE A 48 -10.61 10.43 -0.15
N ALA A 49 -9.95 9.28 -0.21
CA ALA A 49 -10.53 7.99 0.13
C ALA A 49 -11.10 7.99 1.56
N LEU A 50 -10.33 8.46 2.54
CA LEU A 50 -10.76 8.52 3.95
C LEU A 50 -11.98 9.41 4.17
N LYS A 51 -12.17 10.45 3.35
CA LYS A 51 -13.36 11.30 3.41
C LYS A 51 -14.58 10.66 2.74
N LEU A 52 -14.36 9.83 1.71
CA LEU A 52 -15.45 9.23 0.92
C LEU A 52 -15.93 7.89 1.47
N VAL A 53 -15.09 7.16 2.20
CA VAL A 53 -15.38 5.77 2.60
C VAL A 53 -16.52 5.65 3.63
N GLY A 54 -16.84 6.73 4.35
CA GLY A 54 -17.89 6.75 5.36
C GLY A 54 -17.45 6.19 6.72
N PRO A 55 -18.34 6.24 7.75
CA PRO A 55 -17.99 5.89 9.13
C PRO A 55 -17.68 4.39 9.34
N GLU A 56 -18.32 3.52 8.57
CA GLU A 56 -18.14 2.05 8.66
C GLU A 56 -17.13 1.53 7.61
N GLY A 57 -16.53 2.43 6.84
CA GLY A 57 -15.67 2.10 5.72
C GLY A 57 -14.19 2.01 6.11
N PHE A 58 -13.39 1.33 5.29
CA PHE A 58 -11.94 1.30 5.46
C PHE A 58 -11.21 1.60 4.14
N VAL A 59 -10.07 2.26 4.24
CA VAL A 59 -9.17 2.50 3.10
C VAL A 59 -8.03 1.51 3.18
N VAL A 60 -7.81 0.78 2.10
CA VAL A 60 -6.62 -0.07 1.95
C VAL A 60 -5.59 0.66 1.10
N THR A 61 -4.36 0.78 1.59
CA THR A 61 -3.23 1.35 0.84
C THR A 61 -2.00 0.46 1.02
N GLU A 62 -1.08 0.51 0.06
CA GLU A 62 0.12 -0.34 0.06
C GLU A 62 1.41 0.48 0.01
N ALA A 63 2.49 -0.15 0.45
CA ALA A 63 3.85 0.35 0.29
C ALA A 63 4.66 -0.61 -0.58
N GLY A 64 5.49 -0.09 -1.47
CA GLY A 64 6.33 -0.91 -2.34
C GLY A 64 7.55 -1.48 -1.61
N TYR A 65 8.02 -2.66 -2.04
CA TYR A 65 9.02 -3.51 -1.36
C TYR A 65 8.54 -4.09 -0.02
N GLY A 66 9.41 -4.78 0.71
CA GLY A 66 9.09 -5.35 2.02
C GLY A 66 8.94 -4.29 3.10
N ALA A 67 8.54 -4.72 4.29
CA ALA A 67 8.31 -3.85 5.44
C ALA A 67 9.58 -3.09 5.91
N ASP A 68 10.76 -3.60 5.60
CA ASP A 68 12.06 -3.00 5.88
C ASP A 68 12.31 -1.70 5.10
N ILE A 69 11.73 -1.57 3.90
CA ILE A 69 11.88 -0.38 3.05
C ILE A 69 10.55 0.34 2.90
N GLY A 70 9.52 -0.34 2.42
CA GLY A 70 8.23 0.26 2.09
C GLY A 70 7.50 0.78 3.32
N LEU A 71 7.29 -0.10 4.30
CA LEU A 71 6.56 0.24 5.52
C LEU A 71 7.33 1.24 6.40
N GLU A 72 8.66 1.10 6.51
CA GLU A 72 9.52 2.06 7.18
C GLU A 72 9.30 3.48 6.63
N LYS A 73 9.38 3.63 5.31
CA LYS A 73 9.17 4.92 4.63
C LYS A 73 7.71 5.38 4.70
N PHE A 74 6.74 4.47 4.69
CA PHE A 74 5.34 4.80 4.91
C PHE A 74 5.17 5.48 6.28
N CYS A 75 5.65 4.85 7.35
CA CYS A 75 5.51 5.36 8.71
C CYS A 75 6.33 6.63 8.95
N ASN A 76 7.60 6.64 8.54
CA ASN A 76 8.52 7.71 8.89
C ASN A 76 8.51 8.90 7.91
N ILE A 77 8.03 8.72 6.67
CA ILE A 77 7.95 9.80 5.67
C ILE A 77 6.49 10.15 5.38
N LYS A 78 5.69 9.19 4.91
CA LYS A 78 4.33 9.47 4.43
C LYS A 78 3.38 9.83 5.57
N CYS A 79 3.33 9.07 6.65
CA CYS A 79 2.51 9.38 7.83
C CYS A 79 2.93 10.70 8.48
N ARG A 80 4.23 10.87 8.74
CA ARG A 80 4.76 12.11 9.32
C ARG A 80 4.43 13.35 8.48
N SER A 81 4.53 13.25 7.15
CA SER A 81 4.23 14.37 6.24
C SER A 81 2.73 14.61 6.05
N SER A 82 1.92 13.56 6.12
CA SER A 82 0.47 13.63 5.87
C SER A 82 -0.37 13.96 7.09
N GLY A 83 0.14 13.62 8.29
CA GLY A 83 -0.61 13.58 9.54
C GLY A 83 -1.52 12.35 9.69
N LEU A 84 -1.48 11.40 8.76
CA LEU A 84 -2.29 10.18 8.81
C LEU A 84 -1.56 9.10 9.63
N GLN A 85 -2.33 8.32 10.38
CA GLN A 85 -1.83 7.16 11.12
C GLN A 85 -2.57 5.90 10.67
N PRO A 86 -1.85 4.80 10.43
CA PRO A 86 -2.49 3.53 10.11
C PRO A 86 -3.04 2.88 11.37
N HIS A 87 -4.21 2.26 11.24
CA HIS A 87 -4.87 1.55 12.35
C HIS A 87 -4.42 0.09 12.39
N VAL A 88 -4.22 -0.51 11.21
CA VAL A 88 -3.81 -1.91 11.05
C VAL A 88 -2.75 -2.01 9.96
N VAL A 89 -1.81 -2.94 10.16
CA VAL A 89 -0.85 -3.38 9.13
C VAL A 89 -1.09 -4.86 8.84
N VAL A 90 -1.15 -5.19 7.56
CA VAL A 90 -1.24 -6.55 7.02
C VAL A 90 0.09 -6.86 6.36
N LEU A 91 0.79 -7.87 6.87
CA LEU A 91 2.05 -8.35 6.27
C LEU A 91 1.78 -9.52 5.34
N VAL A 92 2.13 -9.37 4.06
CA VAL A 92 1.94 -10.39 3.04
C VAL A 92 3.15 -11.33 3.00
N ALA A 93 2.95 -12.57 3.44
CA ALA A 93 3.94 -13.63 3.34
C ALA A 93 3.41 -14.83 2.56
N THR A 94 4.29 -15.47 1.78
CA THR A 94 3.97 -16.72 1.08
C THR A 94 4.85 -17.85 1.58
N VAL A 95 4.29 -19.07 1.66
CA VAL A 95 5.05 -20.28 2.02
C VAL A 95 6.29 -20.47 1.14
N ARG A 96 6.20 -20.11 -0.15
CA ARG A 96 7.34 -20.17 -1.08
C ARG A 96 8.39 -19.10 -0.77
N GLY A 97 7.96 -17.87 -0.50
CA GLY A 97 8.86 -16.78 -0.09
C GLY A 97 9.63 -17.15 1.16
N LEU A 98 8.96 -17.70 2.17
CA LEU A 98 9.60 -18.14 3.41
C LEU A 98 10.59 -19.29 3.18
N LYS A 99 10.27 -20.27 2.31
CA LYS A 99 11.20 -21.36 1.97
C LYS A 99 12.45 -20.87 1.23
N LEU A 100 12.30 -19.87 0.35
CA LEU A 100 13.43 -19.26 -0.35
C LEU A 100 14.38 -18.53 0.61
N HIS A 101 13.83 -17.81 1.59
CA HIS A 101 14.63 -17.08 2.58
C HIS A 101 15.15 -17.97 3.72
N GLY A 102 14.50 -19.10 3.97
CA GLY A 102 14.84 -20.05 5.04
C GLY A 102 15.95 -21.05 4.71
N GLY A 103 16.69 -20.86 3.59
CA GLY A 103 17.77 -21.76 3.19
C GLY A 103 17.31 -23.16 2.71
N GLY A 104 16.02 -23.29 2.38
CA GLY A 104 15.46 -24.53 1.86
C GLY A 104 15.88 -24.84 0.41
N PRO A 105 15.58 -26.04 -0.10
CA PRO A 105 15.88 -26.41 -1.48
C PRO A 105 15.20 -25.47 -2.47
N THR A 106 15.84 -25.26 -3.63
CA THR A 106 15.39 -24.33 -4.68
C THR A 106 13.91 -24.55 -5.01
N VAL A 107 13.11 -23.50 -4.84
CA VAL A 107 11.66 -23.56 -5.09
C VAL A 107 11.42 -23.60 -6.60
N SER A 108 10.95 -24.73 -7.11
CA SER A 108 10.59 -24.90 -8.52
C SER A 108 9.15 -24.46 -8.80
N ARG A 109 8.92 -23.84 -9.97
CA ARG A 109 7.62 -23.26 -10.38
C ARG A 109 6.45 -24.27 -10.41
N ASN A 110 6.73 -25.56 -10.59
CA ASN A 110 5.72 -26.59 -10.90
C ASN A 110 5.33 -27.54 -9.75
N ARG A 111 5.90 -27.41 -8.54
CA ARG A 111 5.50 -28.27 -7.42
C ARG A 111 4.34 -27.60 -6.69
N LYS A 112 3.13 -28.20 -6.75
CA LYS A 112 1.94 -27.75 -6.01
C LYS A 112 2.22 -27.75 -4.50
N GLY A 113 2.71 -26.64 -3.98
CA GLY A 113 2.66 -26.31 -2.56
C GLY A 113 1.37 -25.54 -2.32
N LEU A 114 0.57 -26.00 -1.37
CA LEU A 114 -0.70 -25.41 -0.94
C LEU A 114 -0.64 -23.88 -0.93
N GLY A 115 -1.55 -23.24 -1.69
CA GLY A 115 -1.63 -21.80 -1.90
C GLY A 115 -2.15 -21.03 -0.68
N GLY A 116 -1.47 -21.15 0.46
CA GLY A 116 -1.74 -20.33 1.65
C GLY A 116 -0.84 -19.10 1.64
N GLY A 117 -1.41 -17.91 1.43
CA GLY A 117 -0.84 -16.69 1.97
C GLY A 117 -1.03 -16.71 3.49
N ILE A 118 0.01 -16.42 4.26
CA ILE A 118 -0.14 -16.16 5.69
C ILE A 118 -0.33 -14.66 5.81
N TYR A 119 -1.52 -14.24 6.22
CA TYR A 119 -1.83 -12.85 6.54
C TYR A 119 -1.62 -12.65 8.04
N LEU A 120 -0.51 -12.04 8.45
CA LEU A 120 -0.37 -11.57 9.82
C LEU A 120 -1.10 -10.23 9.95
N THR A 121 -2.22 -10.23 10.67
CA THR A 121 -2.92 -9.04 11.14
C THR A 121 -2.56 -8.83 12.61
N LEU A 122 -2.00 -7.68 12.96
CA LEU A 122 -1.88 -7.27 14.36
C LEU A 122 -3.22 -6.64 14.79
N PRO A 123 -3.85 -7.10 15.89
CA PRO A 123 -5.16 -6.60 16.28
C PRO A 123 -5.05 -5.19 16.89
N SER A 124 -5.88 -4.28 16.38
CA SER A 124 -6.28 -3.05 17.05
C SER A 124 -7.72 -2.78 16.66
N THR A 125 -8.58 -2.64 17.67
CA THR A 125 -10.02 -2.37 17.52
C THR A 125 -10.25 -0.98 16.95
N ASP A 126 -11.27 -0.85 16.09
CA ASP A 126 -11.86 0.36 15.51
C ASP A 126 -11.09 0.97 14.30
N ALA A 127 -11.52 0.64 13.07
CA ALA A 127 -10.92 1.08 11.80
C ALA A 127 -11.38 2.50 11.40
N PRO A 128 -10.54 3.33 10.73
CA PRO A 128 -10.44 3.27 9.27
C PRO A 128 -9.04 3.59 8.72
N THR A 129 -8.20 2.59 8.47
CA THR A 129 -7.15 2.49 7.42
C THR A 129 -6.42 1.16 7.64
N VAL A 130 -6.41 0.30 6.62
CA VAL A 130 -5.62 -0.94 6.62
C VAL A 130 -4.44 -0.72 5.67
N ASN A 131 -3.23 -0.80 6.18
CA ASN A 131 -2.04 -0.83 5.34
C ASN A 131 -1.69 -2.27 4.97
N VAL A 132 -1.32 -2.50 3.73
CA VAL A 132 -0.71 -3.76 3.29
C VAL A 132 0.78 -3.50 3.01
N ALA A 133 1.64 -4.29 3.64
CA ALA A 133 3.08 -4.32 3.40
C ALA A 133 3.57 -5.77 3.20
#